data_AF-A0A6C1EG24-F1
#
_entry.id   AF-A0A6C1EG24-F1
#
_cell.length_a   1.000
_cell.length_b   1.000
_cell.length_c   1.000
_cell.angle_alpha   90.00
_cell.angle_beta   90.00
_cell.angle_gamma   90.00
#
_symmetry.space_group_name_H-M   'P 1'
#
loop_
_entity.id
_entity.type
_entity.pdbx_description
1 polymer ?
#
loop_
_entity_poly.entity_id
_entity_poly.type
_entity_poly.pdbx_seq_one_letter_code
_entity_poly.pdbx_strand_id
1 'polypeptide(L)'
;MVEDCTLPSVTLNGYFPSTKNKLLTPEMCDEIRSLMPTRIQLYTEWNLLYSLEQHGSSLHSLYSNVAPDSREFRRVGYVLVIKDRKNGIFGAYSNEAFHPNEHRQYTGNGECFLWKLDKVPDVNISEKEDPKKEDREERWRFSGYPFTGVNEFAIYCTSKFLSMGAGDGHYGLLCDDGLLHGVSNPCLTYGNDVLSAEGNKFSIVALEVWRVG
;
A
#
# COMPACT_ATOMS: atom_id res chain seq x y z
N MET A 1 -5.56 6.14 35.66
CA MET A 1 -4.48 5.44 34.97
C MET A 1 -4.94 5.28 33.54
N VAL A 2 -4.36 6.05 32.62
CA VAL A 2 -4.70 5.98 31.20
C VAL A 2 -3.93 4.77 30.69
N GLU A 3 -4.62 3.65 30.45
CA GLU A 3 -4.02 2.57 29.66
C GLU A 3 -3.68 3.18 28.30
N ASP A 4 -2.39 3.21 27.97
CA ASP A 4 -1.94 3.55 26.62
C ASP A 4 -2.69 2.62 25.66
N CYS A 5 -3.59 3.20 24.88
CA CYS A 5 -4.48 2.50 23.95
C CYS A 5 -3.69 2.09 22.70
N THR A 6 -2.47 1.58 22.87
CA THR A 6 -1.60 1.14 21.79
C THR A 6 -2.03 -0.26 21.38
N LEU A 7 -2.61 -0.37 20.19
CA LEU A 7 -2.92 -1.66 19.58
C LEU A 7 -1.65 -2.55 19.60
N PRO A 8 -1.78 -3.87 19.81
CA PRO A 8 -0.65 -4.78 19.75
C PRO A 8 0.06 -4.69 18.40
N SER A 9 1.40 -4.82 18.42
CA SER A 9 2.23 -4.75 17.21
C SER A 9 1.82 -5.81 16.18
N VAL A 10 1.99 -5.46 14.91
CA VAL A 10 1.64 -6.32 13.78
C VAL A 10 2.72 -7.39 13.55
N THR A 11 2.28 -8.64 13.38
CA THR A 11 3.11 -9.77 12.96
C THR A 11 3.02 -9.94 11.44
N LEU A 12 4.18 -9.95 10.77
CA LEU A 12 4.29 -10.16 9.33
C LEU A 12 4.69 -11.61 9.02
N ASN A 13 3.78 -12.35 8.39
CA ASN A 13 3.96 -13.77 8.04
C ASN A 13 4.09 -13.99 6.52
N GLY A 14 4.69 -15.11 6.11
CA GLY A 14 4.68 -15.57 4.71
C GLY A 14 5.92 -15.24 3.89
N TYR A 15 6.91 -14.53 4.45
CA TYR A 15 8.21 -14.38 3.80
C TYR A 15 8.97 -15.72 3.74
N PHE A 16 9.42 -16.12 2.54
CA PHE A 16 10.37 -17.23 2.43
C PHE A 16 11.72 -16.88 3.06
N PRO A 17 12.46 -17.86 3.61
CA PRO A 17 13.79 -17.64 4.19
C PRO A 17 14.82 -17.02 3.22
N SER A 18 14.60 -17.19 1.92
CA SER A 18 15.44 -16.62 0.86
C SER A 18 15.11 -15.16 0.51
N THR A 19 13.99 -14.63 0.99
CA THR A 19 13.51 -13.28 0.64
C THR A 19 14.39 -12.23 1.31
N LYS A 20 15.01 -11.37 0.49
CA LYS A 20 15.93 -10.33 0.97
C LYS A 20 15.21 -9.00 1.15
N ASN A 21 14.34 -8.62 0.21
CA ASN A 21 13.65 -7.34 0.26
C ASN A 21 12.34 -7.47 1.02
N LYS A 22 12.32 -6.97 2.26
CA LYS A 22 11.10 -6.80 3.05
C LYS A 22 10.68 -5.34 2.98
N LEU A 23 9.48 -5.05 2.48
CA LEU A 23 9.04 -3.67 2.28
C LEU A 23 8.39 -3.06 3.52
N LEU A 24 7.69 -3.87 4.31
CA LEU A 24 7.00 -3.41 5.51
C LEU A 24 7.81 -3.68 6.78
N THR A 25 7.78 -2.71 7.69
CA THR A 25 8.15 -2.88 9.10
C THR A 25 6.89 -2.81 9.96
N PRO A 26 6.90 -3.36 11.19
CA PRO A 26 5.75 -3.28 12.09
C PRO A 26 5.25 -1.85 12.32
N GLU A 27 6.17 -0.88 12.42
CA GLU A 27 5.84 0.54 12.62
C GLU A 27 5.08 1.11 11.40
N MET A 28 5.51 0.76 10.18
CA MET A 28 4.78 1.15 8.96
C MET A 28 3.38 0.53 8.93
N CYS A 29 3.24 -0.71 9.42
CA CYS A 29 1.96 -1.39 9.48
C CYS A 29 1.01 -0.68 10.45
N ASP A 30 1.51 -0.18 11.59
CA ASP A 30 0.72 0.57 12.55
C ASP A 30 0.17 1.88 11.95
N GLU A 31 0.99 2.60 11.18
CA GLU A 31 0.57 3.80 10.45
C GLU A 31 -0.52 3.47 9.42
N ILE A 32 -0.33 2.44 8.59
CA ILE A 32 -1.34 2.02 7.60
C ILE A 32 -2.62 1.54 8.29
N ARG A 33 -2.48 0.79 9.39
CA ARG A 33 -3.59 0.25 10.20
C ARG A 33 -4.45 1.37 10.78
N SER A 34 -3.87 2.52 11.10
CA SER A 34 -4.64 3.67 11.63
C SER A 34 -5.76 4.15 10.70
N LEU A 35 -5.63 3.94 9.38
CA LEU A 35 -6.64 4.31 8.38
C LEU A 35 -7.60 3.17 8.03
N MET A 36 -7.31 1.93 8.44
CA MET A 36 -8.19 0.79 8.16
C MET A 36 -9.50 0.88 8.96
N PRO A 37 -10.58 0.21 8.52
CA PRO A 37 -11.79 0.10 9.33
C PRO A 37 -11.51 -0.51 10.70
N THR A 38 -12.15 -0.02 11.76
CA THR A 38 -11.92 -0.43 13.16
C THR A 38 -11.93 -1.95 13.36
N ARG A 39 -12.78 -2.68 12.62
CA ARG A 39 -12.84 -4.14 12.68
C ARG A 39 -11.56 -4.80 12.16
N ILE A 40 -10.99 -4.28 11.07
CA ILE A 40 -9.78 -4.80 10.44
C ILE A 40 -8.55 -4.46 11.28
N GLN A 41 -8.55 -3.32 11.98
CA GLN A 41 -7.49 -2.92 12.92
C GLN A 41 -7.23 -3.92 14.06
N LEU A 42 -8.24 -4.73 14.40
CA LEU A 42 -8.12 -5.75 15.45
C LEU A 42 -7.24 -6.94 15.04
N TYR A 43 -6.98 -7.11 13.74
CA TYR A 43 -6.13 -8.18 13.25
C TYR A 43 -4.65 -7.76 13.30
N THR A 44 -3.87 -8.49 14.08
CA THR A 44 -2.42 -8.30 14.22
C THR A 44 -1.64 -9.12 13.20
N GLU A 45 -2.25 -10.16 12.65
CA GLU A 45 -1.58 -11.08 11.73
C GLU A 45 -1.79 -10.63 10.29
N TRP A 46 -0.70 -10.26 9.64
CA TRP A 46 -0.69 -9.91 8.23
C TRP A 46 0.04 -11.01 7.47
N ASN A 47 -0.62 -11.55 6.45
CA ASN A 47 -0.10 -12.68 5.68
C ASN A 47 0.28 -12.21 4.28
N LEU A 48 1.53 -12.43 3.89
CA LEU A 48 1.99 -12.14 2.55
C LEU A 48 1.34 -13.10 1.56
N LEU A 49 0.53 -12.57 0.65
CA LEU A 49 -0.09 -13.36 -0.42
C LEU A 49 0.78 -13.37 -1.67
N TYR A 50 1.37 -12.22 -2.01
CA TYR A 50 2.16 -12.09 -3.22
C TYR A 50 3.36 -11.17 -2.96
N SER A 51 4.47 -11.50 -3.58
CA SER A 51 5.70 -10.71 -3.58
C SER A 51 6.40 -10.91 -4.91
N LEU A 52 6.79 -9.81 -5.54
CA LEU A 52 7.48 -9.82 -6.83
C LEU A 52 8.76 -10.67 -6.78
N GLU A 53 9.48 -10.63 -5.65
CA GLU A 53 10.72 -11.40 -5.44
C GLU A 53 10.46 -12.91 -5.32
N GLN A 54 9.35 -13.31 -4.71
CA GLN A 54 9.04 -14.72 -4.43
C GLN A 54 8.24 -15.40 -5.54
N HIS A 55 7.38 -14.65 -6.24
CA HIS A 55 6.38 -15.21 -7.15
C HIS A 55 6.56 -14.76 -8.61
N GLY A 56 7.52 -13.86 -8.89
CA GLY A 56 7.86 -13.41 -10.24
C GLY A 56 6.93 -12.35 -10.82
N SER A 57 7.39 -11.68 -11.88
CA SER A 57 6.79 -10.48 -12.50
C SER A 57 5.61 -10.80 -13.43
N SER A 58 4.44 -11.07 -12.84
CA SER A 58 3.21 -11.37 -13.60
C SER A 58 1.97 -10.97 -12.82
N LEU A 59 1.17 -10.09 -13.40
CA LEU A 59 -0.12 -9.69 -12.85
C LEU A 59 -1.11 -10.87 -12.76
N HIS A 60 -0.99 -11.85 -13.66
CA HIS A 60 -1.78 -13.08 -13.56
C HIS A 60 -1.41 -13.88 -12.31
N SER A 61 -0.11 -14.02 -12.00
CA SER A 61 0.35 -14.68 -10.78
C SER A 61 -0.14 -13.93 -9.54
N LEU A 62 -0.14 -12.59 -9.57
CA LEU A 62 -0.70 -11.78 -8.48
C LEU A 62 -2.18 -12.11 -8.26
N TYR A 63 -3.01 -12.09 -9.30
CA TYR A 63 -4.44 -12.41 -9.17
C TYR A 63 -4.68 -13.84 -8.66
N SER A 64 -3.90 -14.82 -9.12
CA SER A 64 -4.02 -16.20 -8.64
C SER A 64 -3.67 -16.37 -7.17
N ASN A 65 -2.70 -15.63 -6.65
CA ASN A 65 -2.29 -15.70 -5.24
C ASN A 65 -3.19 -14.87 -4.30
N VAL A 66 -3.79 -13.79 -4.81
CA VAL A 66 -4.65 -12.89 -4.02
C VAL A 66 -6.11 -13.37 -3.98
N ALA A 67 -6.48 -14.29 -4.87
CA ALA A 67 -7.83 -14.85 -4.94
C ALA A 67 -8.28 -15.40 -3.58
N PRO A 68 -9.47 -15.01 -3.08
CA PRO A 68 -9.93 -15.42 -1.78
C PRO A 68 -10.25 -16.92 -1.78
N ASP A 69 -9.93 -17.59 -0.67
CA ASP A 69 -10.38 -18.96 -0.47
C ASP A 69 -11.90 -18.98 -0.32
N SER A 70 -12.57 -19.78 -1.17
CA SER A 70 -14.04 -19.92 -1.21
C SER A 70 -14.71 -20.34 0.11
N ARG A 71 -13.92 -20.67 1.14
CA ARG A 71 -14.37 -21.14 2.45
C ARG A 71 -14.29 -20.06 3.55
N GLU A 72 -13.74 -18.89 3.25
CA GLU A 72 -13.55 -17.83 4.24
C GLU A 72 -14.66 -16.78 4.16
N PHE A 73 -15.52 -16.77 5.18
CA PHE A 73 -16.59 -15.76 5.34
C PHE A 73 -16.16 -14.54 6.16
N ARG A 74 -14.87 -14.41 6.45
CA ARG A 74 -14.34 -13.29 7.25
C ARG A 74 -14.11 -12.08 6.36
N ARG A 75 -14.41 -10.90 6.92
CA ARG A 75 -14.01 -9.63 6.29
C ARG A 75 -12.51 -9.48 6.48
N VAL A 76 -11.80 -9.44 5.36
CA VAL A 76 -10.35 -9.27 5.31
C VAL A 76 -10.03 -7.98 4.56
N GLY A 77 -8.86 -7.41 4.84
CA GLY A 77 -8.29 -6.29 4.11
C GLY A 77 -7.12 -6.74 3.24
N TYR A 78 -6.84 -5.99 2.18
CA TYR A 78 -5.70 -6.22 1.30
C TYR A 78 -4.84 -4.97 1.25
N VAL A 79 -3.54 -5.09 1.52
CA VAL A 79 -2.58 -3.99 1.45
C VAL A 79 -1.60 -4.25 0.31
N LEU A 80 -1.64 -3.39 -0.70
CA LEU A 80 -0.65 -3.34 -1.77
C LEU A 80 0.49 -2.41 -1.33
N VAL A 81 1.72 -2.87 -1.49
CA VAL A 81 2.95 -2.13 -1.15
C VAL A 81 3.87 -2.13 -2.35
N ILE A 82 4.38 -0.96 -2.72
CA ILE A 82 5.26 -0.75 -3.86
C ILE A 82 6.48 0.03 -3.38
N LYS A 83 7.66 -0.39 -3.86
CA LYS A 83 8.90 0.34 -3.72
C LYS A 83 9.41 0.76 -5.10
N ASP A 84 9.67 2.06 -5.26
CA ASP A 84 10.25 2.61 -6.49
C ASP A 84 11.80 2.65 -6.47
N ARG A 85 12.43 3.09 -7.57
CA ARG A 85 13.91 3.19 -7.66
C ARG A 85 14.53 4.27 -6.78
N LYS A 86 13.74 5.25 -6.34
CA LYS A 86 14.19 6.29 -5.41
C LYS A 86 13.93 5.91 -3.95
N ASN A 87 13.61 4.64 -3.69
CA ASN A 87 13.26 4.11 -2.37
C ASN A 87 12.01 4.73 -1.75
N GLY A 88 11.13 5.34 -2.55
CA GLY A 88 9.79 5.72 -2.11
C GLY A 88 8.95 4.47 -1.86
N ILE A 89 8.26 4.42 -0.73
CA ILE A 89 7.34 3.33 -0.37
C ILE A 89 5.93 3.89 -0.35
N PHE A 90 5.04 3.30 -1.12
CA PHE A 90 3.66 3.74 -1.23
C PHE A 90 2.78 2.57 -1.67
N GLY A 91 1.48 2.78 -1.67
CA GLY A 91 0.58 1.72 -2.07
C GLY A 91 -0.87 2.06 -1.81
N ALA A 92 -1.64 1.01 -1.56
CA ALA A 92 -3.07 1.12 -1.41
C ALA A 92 -3.62 0.08 -0.44
N TYR A 93 -4.76 0.38 0.14
CA TYR A 93 -5.59 -0.57 0.89
C TYR A 93 -6.90 -0.79 0.14
N SER A 94 -7.31 -2.05 0.07
CA SER A 94 -8.55 -2.52 -0.52
C SER A 94 -9.35 -3.39 0.45
N ASN A 95 -10.67 -3.27 0.41
CA ASN A 95 -11.60 -4.13 1.15
C ASN A 95 -11.87 -5.48 0.47
N GLU A 96 -11.36 -5.70 -0.75
CA GLU A 96 -11.57 -6.90 -1.53
C GLU A 96 -10.33 -7.31 -2.35
N ALA A 97 -10.30 -8.57 -2.76
CA ALA A 97 -9.19 -9.11 -3.53
C ALA A 97 -9.08 -8.45 -4.90
N PHE A 98 -7.84 -8.22 -5.36
CA PHE A 98 -7.62 -7.79 -6.73
C PHE A 98 -7.93 -8.93 -7.70
N HIS A 99 -8.93 -8.74 -8.56
CA HIS A 99 -9.29 -9.70 -9.59
C HIS A 99 -9.59 -8.97 -10.91
N PRO A 100 -9.26 -9.55 -12.07
CA PRO A 100 -9.55 -8.91 -13.34
C PRO A 100 -11.07 -8.86 -13.55
N ASN A 101 -11.57 -7.74 -14.06
CA ASN A 101 -12.97 -7.56 -14.42
C ASN A 101 -13.10 -7.18 -15.89
N GLU A 102 -13.57 -8.12 -16.71
CA GLU A 102 -13.76 -7.92 -18.16
C GLU A 102 -14.96 -7.02 -18.49
N HIS A 103 -15.89 -6.84 -17.55
CA HIS A 103 -17.09 -6.02 -17.74
C HIS A 103 -16.85 -4.51 -17.53
N ARG A 104 -15.59 -4.09 -17.37
CA ARG A 104 -15.20 -2.67 -17.17
C ARG A 104 -15.91 -2.00 -15.99
N GLN A 105 -16.19 -2.76 -14.94
CA GLN A 105 -16.80 -2.25 -13.72
C GLN A 105 -15.72 -2.00 -12.67
N TYR A 106 -15.85 -0.86 -12.00
CA TYR A 106 -15.07 -0.56 -10.82
C TYR A 106 -15.61 -1.36 -9.63
N THR A 107 -14.70 -1.84 -8.80
CA THR A 107 -14.99 -2.50 -7.53
C THR A 107 -14.38 -1.69 -6.39
N GLY A 108 -14.51 -2.17 -5.16
CA GLY A 108 -14.12 -1.46 -3.94
C GLY A 108 -15.26 -0.66 -3.35
N ASN A 109 -15.13 -0.36 -2.07
CA ASN A 109 -16.04 0.51 -1.33
C ASN A 109 -15.30 1.77 -0.80
N GLY A 110 -16.02 2.62 -0.08
CA GLY A 110 -15.45 3.84 0.53
C GLY A 110 -14.45 3.61 1.67
N GLU A 111 -14.11 2.36 2.01
CA GLU A 111 -13.06 2.03 2.97
C GLU A 111 -11.69 1.88 2.29
N CYS A 112 -11.63 1.84 0.96
CA CYS A 112 -10.37 1.84 0.21
C CYS A 112 -9.63 3.17 0.37
N PHE A 113 -8.30 3.14 0.34
CA PHE A 113 -7.49 4.36 0.39
C PHE A 113 -6.13 4.15 -0.28
N LEU A 114 -5.50 5.26 -0.69
CA LEU A 114 -4.10 5.29 -1.09
C LEU A 114 -3.24 5.78 0.06
N TRP A 115 -1.96 5.45 0.06
CA TRP A 115 -1.03 5.92 1.08
C TRP A 115 0.40 6.00 0.54
N LYS A 116 1.23 6.84 1.16
CA LYS A 116 2.67 6.92 0.90
C LYS A 116 3.47 7.20 2.17
N LEU A 117 4.73 6.81 2.15
CA LEU A 117 5.74 7.05 3.17
C LEU A 117 6.89 7.86 2.55
N ASP A 118 7.07 9.09 3.02
CA ASP A 118 8.19 9.94 2.65
C ASP A 118 9.28 9.85 3.71
N LYS A 119 10.55 9.74 3.29
CA LYS A 119 11.69 9.94 4.19
C LYS A 119 11.92 11.44 4.37
N VAL A 120 11.79 11.92 5.60
CA VAL A 120 12.01 13.33 5.92
C VAL A 120 13.20 13.43 6.88
N PRO A 121 14.16 14.35 6.64
CA PRO A 121 15.23 14.58 7.60
C PRO A 121 14.62 15.07 8.92
N ASP A 122 15.03 14.49 10.04
CA ASP A 122 14.55 14.91 11.35
C ASP A 122 15.13 16.30 11.68
N VAL A 123 14.30 17.34 11.50
CA VAL A 123 14.67 18.71 11.85
C VAL A 123 14.18 18.96 13.27
N ASN A 124 15.05 18.69 14.25
CA ASN A 124 14.86 19.18 15.60
C ASN A 124 14.96 20.71 15.60
N ILE A 125 13.82 21.41 15.61
CA ILE A 125 13.74 22.86 15.89
C ILE A 125 13.96 23.03 17.40
N SER A 126 15.16 22.75 17.88
CA SER A 126 15.62 23.17 19.19
C SER A 126 17.00 23.81 19.01
N GLU A 127 17.06 25.12 19.24
CA GLU A 127 18.25 25.95 19.11
C GLU A 127 19.31 25.56 20.15
N LYS A 128 20.04 24.47 19.94
CA LYS A 128 21.39 24.23 20.51
C LYS A 128 22.20 23.37 19.54
N GLU A 129 23.04 24.02 18.74
CA GLU A 129 23.96 23.38 17.81
C GLU A 129 25.04 22.59 18.57
N ASP A 130 24.98 21.25 18.51
CA ASP A 130 26.13 20.38 18.79
C ASP A 130 26.71 19.87 17.45
N PRO A 131 27.94 20.25 17.06
CA PRO A 131 28.45 20.05 15.70
C PRO A 131 29.01 18.64 15.41
N LYS A 132 28.55 17.58 16.11
CA LYS A 132 29.16 16.23 16.04
C LYS A 132 28.20 15.03 16.02
N LYS A 133 27.06 15.11 15.33
CA LYS A 133 26.27 13.91 14.97
C LYS A 133 25.98 13.90 13.47
N GLU A 134 26.76 13.12 12.72
CA GLU A 134 26.58 12.91 11.27
C GLU A 134 25.41 11.97 10.93
N ASP A 135 24.81 11.31 11.93
CA ASP A 135 23.60 10.50 11.75
C ASP A 135 22.36 11.38 11.98
N ARG A 136 21.92 12.10 10.95
CA ARG A 136 20.56 12.65 10.93
C ARG A 136 19.60 11.47 10.86
N GLU A 137 18.90 11.19 11.95
CA GLU A 137 17.86 10.15 11.95
C GLU A 137 16.80 10.53 10.89
N GLU A 138 16.59 9.66 9.90
CA GLU A 138 15.54 9.85 8.92
C GLU A 138 14.22 9.33 9.52
N ARG A 139 13.22 10.20 9.64
CA ARG A 139 11.89 9.78 10.09
C ARG A 139 10.98 9.54 8.89
N TRP A 140 10.22 8.46 8.95
CA TRP A 140 9.14 8.22 7.99
C TRP A 140 7.96 9.15 8.30
N ARG A 141 7.51 9.88 7.28
CA ARG A 141 6.26 10.64 7.32
C ARG A 141 5.21 9.89 6.53
N PHE A 142 4.17 9.43 7.22
CA PHE A 142 3.02 8.80 6.60
C PHE A 142 2.04 9.83 6.04
N SER A 143 1.46 9.53 4.88
CA SER A 143 0.40 10.32 4.26
C SER A 143 -0.67 9.39 3.71
N GLY A 144 -1.86 9.50 4.29
CA GLY A 144 -3.05 8.75 3.90
C GLY A 144 -3.98 9.57 3.02
N TYR A 145 -4.60 8.92 2.03
CA TYR A 145 -5.57 9.51 1.12
C TYR A 145 -6.86 8.67 1.13
N PRO A 146 -7.76 8.92 2.10
CA PRO A 146 -9.05 8.25 2.19
C PRO A 146 -9.93 8.53 0.98
N PHE A 147 -10.93 7.67 0.77
CA PHE A 147 -11.95 7.86 -0.24
C PHE A 147 -12.70 9.19 -0.07
N THR A 148 -12.81 9.98 -1.13
CA THR A 148 -13.42 11.33 -1.09
C THR A 148 -14.93 11.31 -1.22
N GLY A 149 -15.51 10.25 -1.78
CA GLY A 149 -16.93 10.19 -2.12
C GLY A 149 -17.33 10.94 -3.40
N VAL A 150 -16.38 11.52 -4.13
CA VAL A 150 -16.68 12.27 -5.37
C VAL A 150 -17.11 11.35 -6.51
N ASN A 151 -16.59 10.12 -6.55
CA ASN A 151 -16.97 9.07 -7.50
C ASN A 151 -16.71 7.69 -6.88
N GLU A 152 -17.19 6.63 -7.53
CA GLU A 152 -17.05 5.24 -7.06
C GLU A 152 -15.98 4.45 -7.82
N PHE A 153 -14.97 5.15 -8.38
CA PHE A 153 -13.93 4.53 -9.22
C PHE A 153 -12.73 4.02 -8.39
N ALA A 154 -13.01 3.24 -7.34
CA ALA A 154 -12.03 2.83 -6.33
C ALA A 154 -11.00 1.83 -6.85
N ILE A 155 -11.43 0.72 -7.44
CA ILE A 155 -10.52 -0.34 -7.93
C ILE A 155 -10.93 -0.71 -9.36
N TYR A 156 -9.95 -0.80 -10.25
CA TYR A 156 -10.19 -1.35 -11.58
C TYR A 156 -9.01 -2.18 -12.06
N CYS A 157 -9.30 -3.45 -12.31
CA CYS A 157 -8.33 -4.48 -12.64
C CYS A 157 -8.70 -5.12 -13.97
N THR A 158 -7.71 -5.35 -14.82
CA THR A 158 -7.84 -6.05 -16.10
C THR A 158 -6.69 -7.04 -16.24
N SER A 159 -6.69 -7.86 -17.30
CA SER A 159 -5.52 -8.68 -17.61
C SER A 159 -4.26 -7.87 -17.97
N LYS A 160 -4.39 -6.55 -18.16
CA LYS A 160 -3.33 -5.65 -18.62
C LYS A 160 -2.82 -4.66 -17.59
N PHE A 161 -3.59 -4.38 -16.55
CA PHE A 161 -3.19 -3.48 -15.49
C PHE A 161 -4.06 -3.67 -14.25
N LEU A 162 -3.50 -3.29 -13.11
CA LEU A 162 -4.21 -3.07 -11.86
C LEU A 162 -4.21 -1.57 -11.59
N SER A 163 -5.36 -1.01 -11.21
CA SER A 163 -5.47 0.40 -10.84
C SER A 163 -6.32 0.61 -9.60
N MET A 164 -5.98 1.65 -8.84
CA MET A 164 -6.76 2.15 -7.73
C MET A 164 -6.89 3.66 -7.80
N GLY A 165 -8.15 4.10 -7.76
CA GLY A 165 -8.57 5.50 -7.83
C GLY A 165 -8.52 6.00 -9.26
N ALA A 166 -9.63 6.56 -9.74
CA ALA A 166 -9.68 7.18 -11.04
C ALA A 166 -10.52 8.46 -11.04
N GLY A 167 -10.15 9.38 -11.91
CA GLY A 167 -10.90 10.62 -12.08
C GLY A 167 -10.25 11.47 -13.14
N ASP A 168 -11.06 12.12 -13.96
CA ASP A 168 -10.59 13.03 -15.00
C ASP A 168 -9.57 12.40 -15.97
N GLY A 169 -9.73 11.11 -16.27
CA GLY A 169 -8.84 10.37 -17.17
C GLY A 169 -7.49 9.94 -16.55
N HIS A 170 -7.29 10.17 -15.27
CA HIS A 170 -6.08 9.81 -14.53
C HIS A 170 -6.34 8.74 -13.47
N TYR A 171 -5.29 7.98 -13.14
CA TYR A 171 -5.31 6.98 -12.08
C TYR A 171 -4.46 7.43 -10.89
N GLY A 172 -4.97 7.23 -9.68
CA GLY A 172 -4.27 7.46 -8.42
C GLY A 172 -3.03 6.58 -8.31
N LEU A 173 -3.23 5.30 -8.59
CA LEU A 173 -2.18 4.29 -8.73
C LEU A 173 -2.55 3.33 -9.87
N LEU A 174 -1.59 3.03 -10.75
CA LEU A 174 -1.71 2.01 -11.78
C LEU A 174 -0.40 1.24 -11.91
N CYS A 175 -0.49 -0.09 -12.07
CA CYS A 175 0.63 -0.99 -12.35
C CYS A 175 0.36 -1.76 -13.65
N ASP A 176 1.39 -1.95 -14.48
CA ASP A 176 1.32 -2.74 -15.72
C ASP A 176 1.21 -4.26 -15.47
N ASP A 177 0.97 -5.05 -16.52
CA ASP A 177 0.84 -6.51 -16.44
C ASP A 177 2.16 -7.21 -16.07
N GLY A 178 3.29 -6.58 -16.36
CA GLY A 178 4.61 -7.03 -15.92
C GLY A 178 4.91 -6.74 -14.45
N LEU A 179 4.16 -5.85 -13.79
CA LEU A 179 4.49 -5.31 -12.47
C LEU A 179 5.90 -4.69 -12.42
N LEU A 180 6.31 -4.05 -13.52
CA LEU A 180 7.62 -3.40 -13.69
C LEU A 180 7.50 -1.88 -13.76
N HIS A 181 6.37 -1.38 -14.25
CA HIS A 181 6.12 0.05 -14.39
C HIS A 181 4.76 0.41 -13.82
N GLY A 182 4.68 1.64 -13.34
CA GLY A 182 3.43 2.18 -12.86
C GLY A 182 3.29 3.67 -13.13
N VAL A 183 2.07 4.13 -12.90
CA VAL A 183 1.66 5.52 -13.04
C VAL A 183 0.96 5.94 -11.76
N SER A 184 1.22 7.14 -11.28
CA SER A 184 0.49 7.77 -10.19
C SER A 184 0.24 9.22 -10.51
N ASN A 185 -1.02 9.65 -10.42
CA ASN A 185 -1.42 11.05 -10.58
C ASN A 185 -2.39 11.42 -9.46
N PRO A 186 -2.62 12.71 -9.24
CA PRO A 186 -3.78 13.13 -8.49
C PRO A 186 -5.07 12.63 -9.14
N CYS A 187 -5.99 12.11 -8.33
CA CYS A 187 -7.28 11.64 -8.80
C CYS A 187 -8.42 12.10 -7.89
N LEU A 188 -9.62 12.19 -8.45
CA LEU A 188 -10.82 12.65 -7.71
C LEU A 188 -11.24 11.65 -6.61
N THR A 189 -11.06 10.35 -6.82
CA THR A 189 -11.52 9.30 -5.88
C THR A 189 -10.86 9.40 -4.51
N TYR A 190 -9.58 9.75 -4.46
CA TYR A 190 -8.80 9.80 -3.22
C TYR A 190 -8.21 11.17 -2.90
N GLY A 191 -8.27 12.12 -3.83
CA GLY A 191 -7.68 13.45 -3.63
C GLY A 191 -6.18 13.38 -3.33
N ASN A 192 -5.50 12.35 -3.84
CA ASN A 192 -4.10 12.08 -3.55
C ASN A 192 -3.16 13.00 -4.33
N ASP A 193 -1.94 13.19 -3.81
CA ASP A 193 -0.82 13.66 -4.61
C ASP A 193 -0.20 12.50 -5.40
N VAL A 194 0.79 12.81 -6.26
CA VAL A 194 1.66 11.78 -6.83
C VAL A 194 2.33 10.99 -5.70
N LEU A 195 2.19 9.67 -5.75
CA LEU A 195 2.64 8.77 -4.68
C LEU A 195 4.13 8.44 -4.76
N SER A 196 4.68 8.29 -5.97
CA SER A 196 6.08 7.90 -6.17
C SER A 196 7.02 9.10 -6.09
N ALA A 197 8.20 8.88 -5.51
CA ALA A 197 9.30 9.84 -5.51
C ALA A 197 9.92 10.04 -6.92
N GLU A 198 9.69 9.10 -7.86
CA GLU A 198 10.09 9.24 -9.26
C GLU A 198 9.20 10.21 -10.05
N GLY A 199 8.03 10.57 -9.53
CA GLY A 199 7.04 11.40 -10.19
C GLY A 199 5.90 10.56 -10.78
N ASN A 200 5.23 11.07 -11.82
CA ASN A 200 3.98 10.47 -12.29
C ASN A 200 4.16 9.10 -12.94
N LYS A 201 5.37 8.79 -13.42
CA LYS A 201 5.76 7.47 -13.94
C LYS A 201 6.90 6.94 -13.10
N PHE A 202 6.81 5.69 -12.70
CA PHE A 202 7.80 5.06 -11.83
C PHE A 202 8.08 3.63 -12.26
N SER A 203 9.22 3.10 -11.82
CA SER A 203 9.53 1.69 -11.98
C SER A 203 9.42 0.97 -10.66
N ILE A 204 8.78 -0.18 -10.71
CA ILE A 204 8.54 -1.04 -9.56
C ILE A 204 9.81 -1.86 -9.34
N VAL A 205 10.51 -1.60 -8.24
CA VAL A 205 11.66 -2.40 -7.81
C VAL A 205 11.20 -3.61 -7.01
N ALA A 206 10.19 -3.42 -6.19
CA ALA A 206 9.56 -4.48 -5.42
C ALA A 206 8.08 -4.16 -5.20
N LEU A 207 7.27 -5.22 -5.15
CA LEU A 207 5.84 -5.14 -4.90
C LEU A 207 5.43 -6.29 -3.99
N GLU A 208 4.60 -6.00 -3.01
CA GLU A 208 4.01 -6.99 -2.10
C GLU A 208 2.50 -6.77 -1.97
N VAL A 209 1.75 -7.86 -1.76
CA VAL A 209 0.34 -7.82 -1.40
C VAL A 209 0.13 -8.63 -0.13
N TRP A 210 -0.47 -7.99 0.87
CA TRP A 210 -0.71 -8.53 2.21
C TRP A 210 -2.19 -8.69 2.47
N ARG A 211 -2.58 -9.77 3.14
CA ARG A 211 -3.92 -10.02 3.68
C ARG A 211 -3.95 -9.69 5.17
N VAL A 212 -4.93 -8.90 5.59
CA VAL A 212 -5.17 -8.48 6.98
C VAL A 212 -6.47 -9.10 7.48
N GLY A 213 -6.36 -9.96 8.50
CA GLY A 213 -7.48 -10.73 9.06
C GLY A 213 -7.69 -12.10 8.45
#